data_AF-A0A2Z6AAI6-F1
#
_entry.id   AF-A0A2Z6AAI6-F1
#
_cell.length_a   1.000
_cell.length_b   1.000
_cell.length_c   1.000
_cell.angle_alpha   90.00
_cell.angle_beta   90.00
_cell.angle_gamma   90.00
#
_symmetry.space_group_name_H-M   'P 1'
#
loop_
_entity.id
_entity.type
_entity.pdbx_description
1 polymer ?
#
loop_
_entity_poly.entity_id
_entity_poly.type
_entity_poly.pdbx_seq_one_letter_code
_entity_poly.pdbx_strand_id
1 'polypeptide(L)'
;MATMNISLPDPMKIWVEGQADTGRYSNASDYVRDLIRRDQERQAKIAHMQRLVDDARSSGMAEESMADMRVRLAKQAGVQS
;
A
#
# COMPACT_ATOMS: atom_id res chain seq x y z
N MET A 1 -21.73 6.41 15.09
CA MET A 1 -21.28 6.20 13.70
C MET A 1 -21.99 7.20 12.81
N ALA A 2 -21.31 7.75 11.81
CA ALA A 2 -21.97 8.48 10.73
C ALA A 2 -22.62 7.47 9.77
N THR A 3 -23.84 7.73 9.32
CA THR A 3 -24.54 6.89 8.35
C THR A 3 -24.33 7.45 6.95
N MET A 4 -23.97 6.58 6.00
CA MET A 4 -23.80 6.94 4.59
C MET A 4 -24.67 6.01 3.74
N ASN A 5 -25.56 6.58 2.93
CA ASN A 5 -26.41 5.83 2.02
C ASN A 5 -25.71 5.73 0.66
N ILE A 6 -25.66 4.51 0.10
CA ILE A 6 -25.06 4.23 -1.20
C ILE A 6 -26.07 3.45 -2.03
N SER A 7 -26.33 3.91 -3.25
CA SER A 7 -27.14 3.17 -4.22
C SER A 7 -26.24 2.33 -5.10
N LEU A 8 -26.56 1.05 -5.23
CA LEU A 8 -25.84 0.09 -6.07
C LEU A 8 -26.83 -0.57 -7.05
N PRO A 9 -26.42 -0.88 -8.28
CA PRO A 9 -27.17 -1.78 -9.16
C PRO A 9 -27.39 -3.14 -8.49
N ASP A 10 -28.50 -3.81 -8.79
CA ASP A 10 -28.87 -5.09 -8.18
C ASP A 10 -27.74 -6.15 -8.22
N PRO A 11 -26.99 -6.34 -9.33
CA PRO A 11 -25.89 -7.30 -9.35
C PRO A 11 -24.79 -7.00 -8.33
N MET A 12 -24.49 -5.71 -8.11
CA MET A 12 -23.49 -5.29 -7.14
C MET A 12 -23.98 -5.46 -5.71
N LYS A 13 -25.27 -5.15 -5.45
CA LYS A 13 -25.89 -5.37 -4.15
C LYS A 13 -25.81 -6.86 -3.76
N ILE A 14 -26.26 -7.75 -4.64
CA ILE A 14 -26.23 -9.21 -4.42
C ILE A 14 -24.80 -9.67 -4.12
N TRP A 15 -23.83 -9.16 -4.87
CA TRP A 15 -22.44 -9.53 -4.66
C TRP A 15 -21.90 -9.07 -3.29
N VAL A 16 -22.20 -7.84 -2.88
CA VAL A 16 -21.81 -7.29 -1.57
C VAL A 16 -22.48 -8.06 -0.42
N GLU A 17 -23.78 -8.35 -0.54
CA GLU A 17 -24.51 -9.15 0.44
C GLU A 17 -23.91 -10.56 0.56
N GLY A 18 -23.58 -11.19 -0.57
CA GLY A 18 -22.89 -12.49 -0.60
C GLY A 18 -21.52 -12.49 0.07
N GLN A 19 -20.82 -11.35 0.18
CA GLN A 19 -19.58 -11.26 0.96
C GLN A 19 -19.84 -11.43 2.47
N ALA A 20 -20.98 -10.94 2.97
CA ALA A 20 -21.36 -11.12 4.37
C ALA A 20 -21.71 -12.58 4.67
N ASP A 21 -22.33 -13.29 3.72
CA ASP A 21 -22.72 -14.70 3.86
C ASP A 21 -21.52 -15.66 4.00
N THR A 22 -20.32 -15.23 3.61
CA THR A 22 -19.08 -16.02 3.82
C THR A 22 -18.66 -16.14 5.28
N GLY A 23 -19.31 -15.42 6.20
CA GLY A 23 -18.94 -15.34 7.61
C GLY A 23 -17.73 -14.44 7.90
N ARG A 24 -17.10 -13.87 6.86
CA ARG A 24 -15.97 -12.94 6.98
C ARG A 24 -16.39 -11.56 7.46
N TYR A 25 -17.61 -11.14 7.15
CA TYR A 25 -18.15 -9.83 7.49
C TYR A 25 -19.54 -10.01 8.10
N SER A 26 -19.89 -9.24 9.13
CA SER A 26 -21.20 -9.40 9.78
C SER A 26 -22.34 -8.72 9.00
N ASN A 27 -22.03 -7.80 8.11
CA ASN A 27 -22.98 -7.14 7.19
C ASN A 27 -22.27 -6.44 6.03
N ALA A 28 -23.05 -5.94 5.06
CA ALA A 28 -22.57 -5.19 3.91
C ALA A 28 -21.76 -3.94 4.29
N SER A 29 -22.13 -3.22 5.36
CA SER A 29 -21.40 -2.02 5.79
C SER A 29 -20.01 -2.35 6.32
N ASP A 30 -19.82 -3.52 6.94
CA ASP A 30 -18.51 -3.99 7.39
C ASP A 30 -17.61 -4.29 6.21
N TYR A 31 -18.17 -4.94 5.19
CA TYR A 31 -17.47 -5.20 3.94
C TYR A 31 -17.02 -3.90 3.26
N VAL A 32 -17.93 -2.92 3.13
CA VAL A 32 -17.62 -1.61 2.53
C VAL A 32 -16.57 -0.86 3.34
N ARG A 33 -16.64 -0.88 4.68
CA ARG A 33 -15.61 -0.26 5.54
C ARG A 33 -14.23 -0.89 5.34
N ASP A 34 -14.18 -2.22 5.19
CA ASP A 34 -12.93 -2.91 4.89
C ASP A 34 -12.37 -2.55 3.51
N LEU A 35 -13.23 -2.43 2.49
CA LEU A 35 -12.83 -1.95 1.16
C LEU A 35 -12.23 -0.54 1.21
N ILE A 36 -12.87 0.38 1.94
CA ILE A 36 -12.36 1.75 2.11
C ILE A 36 -10.97 1.74 2.77
N ARG A 37 -10.80 0.93 3.82
CA ARG A 37 -9.50 0.81 4.50
C ARG A 37 -8.42 0.27 3.57
N ARG A 38 -8.72 -0.78 2.79
CA ARG A 38 -7.77 -1.33 1.80
C ARG A 38 -7.42 -0.32 0.71
N ASP A 39 -8.38 0.49 0.28
CA ASP A 39 -8.13 1.56 -0.68
C ASP A 39 -7.20 2.62 -0.09
N GLN A 40 -7.46 3.09 1.14
CA GLN A 40 -6.59 4.04 1.84
C GLN A 40 -5.16 3.49 2.00
N GLU A 41 -5.01 2.24 2.42
CA GLU A 41 -3.70 1.59 2.56
C GLU A 41 -2.96 1.50 1.22
N ARG A 42 -3.66 1.17 0.14
CA ARG A 42 -3.10 1.13 -1.22
C ARG A 42 -2.64 2.51 -1.66
N GLN A 43 -3.46 3.54 -1.48
CA GLN A 43 -3.10 4.92 -1.83
C GLN A 43 -1.91 5.42 -1.02
N ALA A 44 -1.86 5.11 0.29
CA ALA A 44 -0.73 5.46 1.14
C ALA A 44 0.58 4.81 0.67
N LYS A 45 0.54 3.54 0.27
CA LYS A 45 1.72 2.83 -0.29
C LYS A 45 2.18 3.45 -1.60
N ILE A 46 1.26 3.79 -2.50
CA ILE A 46 1.57 4.45 -3.77
C ILE A 46 2.22 5.81 -3.51
N ALA A 47 1.62 6.65 -2.66
CA ALA A 47 2.14 7.97 -2.32
C ALA A 47 3.52 7.88 -1.64
N HIS A 48 3.75 6.85 -0.81
CA HIS A 48 5.06 6.62 -0.22
C HIS A 48 6.12 6.27 -1.25
N MET A 49 5.82 5.34 -2.16
CA MET A 49 6.74 4.95 -3.23
C MET A 49 7.04 6.12 -4.16
N GLN A 50 6.03 6.92 -4.52
CA GLN A 50 6.21 8.13 -5.34
C GLN A 50 7.18 9.11 -4.68
N ARG A 51 7.03 9.38 -3.38
CA ARG A 51 8.00 10.22 -2.64
C ARG A 51 9.41 9.67 -2.71
N LEU A 52 9.61 8.37 -2.49
CA LEU A 52 10.96 7.78 -2.57
C LEU A 52 11.57 7.93 -3.97
N VAL A 53 10.75 7.79 -5.02
CA VAL A 53 11.20 7.99 -6.40
C VAL A 53 11.53 9.45 -6.68
N ASP A 54 10.72 10.39 -6.19
CA ASP A 54 10.96 11.82 -6.36
C ASP A 54 12.21 12.28 -5.60
N ASP A 55 12.40 11.79 -4.38
CA ASP A 55 13.62 11.99 -3.59
C ASP A 55 14.85 11.47 -4.36
N ALA A 56 14.79 10.25 -4.88
CA ALA A 56 15.88 9.65 -5.67
C ALA A 56 16.17 10.40 -6.97
N ARG A 57 15.15 10.96 -7.63
CA ARG A 57 15.32 11.79 -8.82
C ARG A 57 15.98 13.13 -8.49
N SER A 58 15.61 13.73 -7.35
CA SER A 58 16.16 15.02 -6.91
C SER A 58 17.57 14.90 -6.33
N SER A 59 17.96 13.74 -5.80
CA SER A 59 19.31 13.50 -5.26
C SER A 59 20.40 13.39 -6.32
N GLY A 60 20.04 13.35 -7.61
CA GLY A 60 20.98 13.15 -8.70
C GLY A 60 21.44 11.70 -8.85
N MET A 61 22.23 11.45 -9.90
CA MET A 61 22.77 10.12 -10.21
C MET A 61 23.97 9.81 -9.32
N ALA A 62 24.08 8.57 -8.85
CA ALA A 62 25.28 8.13 -8.16
C ALA A 62 26.48 8.09 -9.11
N GLU A 63 27.57 8.74 -8.73
CA GLU A 63 28.85 8.68 -9.44
C GLU A 63 29.64 7.40 -9.12
N GLU A 64 29.36 6.79 -7.97
CA GLU A 64 30.00 5.55 -7.49
C GLU A 64 29.28 4.31 -8.03
N SER A 65 30.04 3.31 -8.46
CA SER A 65 29.50 2.00 -8.85
C SER A 65 28.95 1.25 -7.64
N MET A 66 27.94 0.40 -7.86
CA MET A 66 27.42 -0.50 -6.83
C MET A 66 28.50 -1.41 -6.22
N ALA A 67 29.53 -1.77 -6.98
CA ALA A 67 30.65 -2.57 -6.49
C ALA A 67 31.49 -1.79 -5.47
N ASP A 68 31.86 -0.55 -5.80
CA ASP A 68 32.66 0.33 -4.94
C ASP A 68 31.89 0.68 -3.66
N MET A 69 30.60 0.97 -3.81
CA MET A 69 29.71 1.23 -2.67
C MET A 69 29.65 0.05 -1.70
N ARG A 70 29.57 -1.19 -2.20
CA ARG A 70 29.57 -2.40 -1.36
C ARG A 70 30.89 -2.58 -0.60
N VAL A 71 32.03 -2.33 -1.26
CA VAL A 71 33.34 -2.40 -0.62
C VAL A 71 33.45 -1.36 0.49
N ARG A 72 33.03 -0.12 0.24
CA ARG A 72 33.03 0.97 1.22
C ARG A 72 32.14 0.66 2.43
N LEU A 73 30.92 0.17 2.19
CA LEU A 73 29.98 -0.20 3.25
C LEU A 73 30.46 -1.41 4.07
N ALA A 74 31.03 -2.43 3.43
CA ALA A 74 31.60 -3.59 4.14
C ALA A 74 32.77 -3.20 5.05
N LYS A 75 33.60 -2.26 4.61
CA LYS A 75 34.69 -1.69 5.41
C LYS A 75 34.15 -0.88 6.61
N GLN A 76 33.08 -0.10 6.42
CA GLN A 76 32.43 0.67 7.50
C GLN A 76 31.72 -0.23 8.52
N ALA A 77 31.14 -1.35 8.08
CA ALA A 77 30.46 -2.30 8.93
C ALA A 77 31.41 -3.26 9.68
N GLY A 78 32.73 -3.18 9.44
CA GLY A 78 33.72 -4.05 10.08
C GLY A 78 33.64 -5.52 9.65
N VAL A 79 33.02 -5.80 8.50
CA VAL A 79 32.80 -7.17 7.99
C VAL A 79 33.97 -7.65 7.10
N GLN A 80 35.00 -6.82 6.92
CA GLN A 80 36.25 -7.23 6.25
C GLN A 80 37.23 -7.78 7.29
N SER A 81 37.38 -9.11 7.32
CA SER A 81 38.60 -9.78 7.80
C SER A 81 39.68 -9.76 6.73
#